data_AF-A0A1H1FR38-F1
#
_entry.id   AF-A0A1H1FR38-F1
#
_cell.length_a   1.000
_cell.length_b   1.000
_cell.length_c   1.000
_cell.angle_alpha   90.00
_cell.angle_beta   90.00
_cell.angle_gamma   90.00
#
_symmetry.space_group_name_H-M   'P 1'
#
loop_
_entity.id
_entity.type
_entity.pdbx_description
1 polymer ?
#
loop_
_entity_poly.entity_id
_entity_poly.type
_entity_poly.pdbx_seq_one_letter_code
_entity_poly.pdbx_strand_id
1 'polypeptide(L)'
;MALASLVAGCVLNATALLAGPAADRQIALQMYTLRNVGTLEQQFFLAQSAGFSAVELVGDQGVSADELNRLLKKYNLTVTSAHVQLEALRRQLPETIAFNRAVVIRVSKLNLQRELLRESRERKLE
;
A
#
# COMPACT_ATOMS: atom_id res chain seq x y z
N MET A 1 2.56 -25.69 67.07
CA MET A 1 2.17 -26.55 65.91
C MET A 1 1.68 -25.63 64.80
N ALA A 2 2.22 -25.82 63.59
CA ALA A 2 1.84 -25.31 62.25
C ALA A 2 1.54 -23.80 62.13
N LEU A 3 2.36 -22.93 61.54
CA LEU A 3 2.96 -22.88 60.19
C LEU A 3 1.96 -23.12 59.05
N ALA A 4 1.58 -22.04 58.36
CA ALA A 4 1.11 -22.07 56.98
C ALA A 4 1.30 -20.68 56.34
N SER A 5 2.50 -20.45 55.78
CA SER A 5 2.74 -19.33 54.86
C SER A 5 2.08 -19.66 53.52
N LEU A 6 1.13 -18.83 53.09
CA LEU A 6 0.53 -18.90 51.75
C LEU A 6 1.44 -18.13 50.77
N VAL A 7 2.29 -18.84 50.04
CA VAL A 7 3.05 -18.26 48.93
C VAL A 7 2.11 -18.17 47.72
N ALA A 8 1.65 -16.95 47.41
CA ALA A 8 0.95 -16.67 46.17
C ALA A 8 1.92 -16.80 44.99
N GLY A 9 1.82 -17.91 44.26
CA GLY A 9 2.59 -18.15 43.04
C GLY A 9 2.14 -17.22 41.92
N CYS A 10 2.83 -16.11 41.73
CA CYS A 10 2.81 -15.36 40.48
C CYS A 10 3.50 -16.20 39.40
N VAL A 11 2.73 -16.99 38.67
CA VAL A 11 3.20 -17.58 37.41
C VAL A 11 3.27 -16.45 36.39
N LEU A 12 4.45 -15.82 36.25
CA LEU A 12 4.71 -14.92 35.14
C LEU A 12 4.75 -15.74 33.85
N ASN A 13 3.69 -15.62 33.04
CA ASN A 13 3.68 -16.10 31.67
C ASN A 13 4.79 -15.39 30.87
N ALA A 14 5.94 -16.05 30.74
CA ALA A 14 7.11 -15.55 30.01
C ALA A 14 6.87 -15.34 28.50
N THR A 15 5.71 -15.77 27.98
CA THR A 15 5.33 -15.60 26.56
C THR A 15 5.09 -14.15 26.17
N ALA A 16 4.64 -13.29 27.09
CA ALA A 16 4.37 -11.88 26.79
C ALA A 16 5.66 -11.06 26.55
N LEU A 17 6.81 -11.51 27.09
CA LEU A 17 8.07 -10.78 27.01
C LEU A 17 8.80 -10.97 25.66
N LEU A 18 8.39 -11.98 24.87
CA LEU A 18 8.95 -12.28 23.55
C LEU A 18 8.11 -11.71 22.39
N ALA A 19 6.92 -11.18 22.68
CA ALA A 19 6.13 -10.47 21.68
C ALA A 19 6.76 -9.08 21.48
N GLY A 20 7.66 -8.96 20.49
CA GLY A 20 8.05 -7.66 19.96
C GLY A 20 6.79 -6.90 19.53
N PRO A 21 6.78 -5.55 19.55
CA PRO A 21 5.62 -4.78 19.16
C PRO A 21 5.15 -5.28 17.79
N ALA A 22 3.87 -5.62 17.68
CA ALA A 22 3.25 -5.89 16.39
C ALA A 22 3.47 -4.63 15.55
N ALA A 23 4.46 -4.67 14.66
CA ALA A 23 4.64 -3.60 13.70
C ALA A 23 3.32 -3.52 12.95
N ASP A 24 2.65 -2.37 13.03
CA ASP A 24 1.42 -2.07 12.32
C ASP A 24 1.73 -2.08 10.81
N ARG A 25 1.80 -3.30 10.26
CA ARG A 25 2.15 -3.54 8.87
C ARG A 25 0.86 -3.46 8.09
N GLN A 26 0.62 -2.28 7.52
CA GLN A 26 -0.44 -2.09 6.54
C GLN A 26 -0.27 -3.10 5.38
N ILE A 27 -1.25 -4.00 5.22
CA ILE A 27 -1.32 -4.95 4.09
C ILE A 27 -2.17 -4.32 3.00
N ALA A 28 -1.62 -4.25 1.78
CA ALA A 28 -2.33 -3.74 0.61
C ALA A 28 -2.85 -4.89 -0.27
N LEU A 29 -4.05 -4.72 -0.84
CA LEU A 29 -4.61 -5.65 -1.82
C LEU A 29 -4.22 -5.23 -3.24
N GLN A 30 -3.60 -6.13 -4.01
CA GLN A 30 -3.41 -5.90 -5.45
C GLN A 30 -4.73 -6.06 -6.19
N MET A 31 -5.20 -4.96 -6.81
CA MET A 31 -6.53 -4.87 -7.41
C MET A 31 -6.75 -5.82 -8.58
N TYR A 32 -5.69 -6.32 -9.23
CA TYR A 32 -5.82 -7.39 -10.24
C TYR A 32 -6.52 -8.64 -9.69
N THR A 33 -6.45 -8.87 -8.38
CA THR A 33 -7.16 -9.96 -7.68
C THR A 33 -8.68 -9.85 -7.88
N LEU A 34 -9.23 -8.63 -7.91
CA LEU A 34 -10.66 -8.36 -8.02
C LEU A 34 -11.11 -8.02 -9.45
N ARG A 35 -10.26 -8.19 -10.46
CA ARG A 35 -10.53 -7.75 -11.86
C ARG A 35 -11.83 -8.28 -12.49
N ASN A 36 -12.31 -9.43 -12.01
CA ASN A 36 -13.54 -10.07 -12.51
C ASN A 36 -14.77 -9.73 -11.64
N VAL A 37 -14.62 -8.87 -10.63
CA VAL A 37 -15.69 -8.43 -9.76
C VAL A 37 -16.23 -7.11 -10.28
N GLY A 38 -17.22 -7.18 -11.17
CA GLY A 38 -18.04 -6.03 -11.59
C GLY A 38 -17.27 -4.73 -11.88
N THR A 39 -17.87 -3.62 -11.44
CA THR A 39 -17.32 -2.25 -11.58
C THR A 39 -16.20 -1.97 -10.57
N LEU A 40 -15.34 -0.98 -10.87
CA LEU A 40 -14.27 -0.54 -9.95
C LEU A 40 -14.79 -0.20 -8.54
N GLU A 41 -15.97 0.44 -8.46
CA GLU A 41 -16.60 0.77 -7.19
C GLU A 41 -16.98 -0.48 -6.38
N GLN A 42 -17.50 -1.52 -7.04
CA GLN A 42 -17.80 -2.80 -6.40
C GLN A 42 -16.51 -3.49 -5.92
N GLN A 43 -15.40 -3.36 -6.65
CA GLN A 43 -14.11 -3.89 -6.24
C GLN A 43 -13.59 -3.18 -4.99
N PHE A 44 -13.67 -1.85 -4.92
CA PHE A 44 -13.25 -1.09 -3.73
C PHE A 44 -14.15 -1.33 -2.52
N PHE A 45 -15.46 -1.44 -2.73
CA PHE A 45 -16.38 -1.85 -1.68
C PHE A 45 -16.00 -3.21 -1.11
N LEU A 46 -15.70 -4.20 -1.97
CA LEU A 46 -15.30 -5.54 -1.53
C LEU A 46 -13.94 -5.53 -0.81
N ALA A 47 -12.96 -4.77 -1.31
CA ALA A 47 -11.65 -4.64 -0.66
C ALA A 47 -11.79 -4.06 0.77
N GLN A 48 -12.55 -2.97 0.92
CA GLN A 48 -12.82 -2.37 2.22
C GLN A 48 -13.61 -3.32 3.13
N SER A 49 -14.63 -3.99 2.60
CA SER A 49 -15.46 -4.93 3.36
C SER A 49 -14.67 -6.17 3.82
N ALA A 50 -13.62 -6.54 3.08
CA ALA A 50 -12.69 -7.60 3.44
C ALA A 50 -11.61 -7.16 4.45
N GLY A 51 -11.62 -5.90 4.90
CA GLY A 51 -10.73 -5.37 5.93
C GLY A 51 -9.43 -4.75 5.42
N PHE A 52 -9.26 -4.57 4.10
CA PHE A 52 -8.11 -3.87 3.57
C PHE A 52 -8.27 -2.35 3.72
N SER A 53 -7.21 -1.69 4.17
CA SER A 53 -7.11 -0.22 4.23
C SER A 53 -6.20 0.36 3.12
N ALA A 54 -5.54 -0.51 2.36
CA ALA A 54 -4.65 -0.13 1.28
C ALA A 54 -4.84 -1.00 0.03
N VAL A 55 -4.52 -0.41 -1.12
CA VAL A 55 -4.58 -1.08 -2.42
C VAL A 55 -3.34 -0.80 -3.26
N GLU A 56 -2.96 -1.79 -4.06
CA GLU A 56 -2.08 -1.63 -5.21
C GLU A 56 -2.94 -1.61 -6.48
N LEU A 57 -2.83 -0.52 -7.25
CA LEU A 57 -3.61 -0.34 -8.48
C LEU A 57 -3.03 -1.12 -9.66
N VAL A 58 -3.79 -1.18 -10.76
CA VAL A 58 -3.32 -1.66 -12.07
C VAL A 58 -3.54 -0.56 -13.09
N GLY A 59 -2.47 -0.03 -13.66
CA GLY A 59 -2.51 1.14 -14.54
C GLY A 59 -3.26 2.31 -13.89
N ASP A 60 -4.24 2.84 -14.60
CA ASP A 60 -5.15 3.90 -14.16
C ASP A 60 -6.53 3.39 -13.69
N GLN A 61 -6.71 2.07 -13.60
CA GLN A 61 -8.01 1.41 -13.37
C GLN A 61 -9.09 1.77 -14.41
N GLY A 62 -8.71 2.32 -15.56
CA GLY A 62 -9.62 2.76 -16.62
C GLY A 62 -10.43 4.01 -16.28
N VAL A 63 -9.99 4.81 -15.29
CA VAL A 63 -10.70 6.02 -14.85
C VAL A 63 -9.76 7.22 -14.70
N SER A 64 -10.32 8.43 -14.66
CA SER A 64 -9.53 9.64 -14.38
C SER A 64 -8.97 9.66 -12.96
N ALA A 65 -7.90 10.41 -12.72
CA ALA A 65 -7.33 10.58 -11.38
C ALA A 65 -8.34 11.17 -10.39
N ASP A 66 -9.21 12.09 -10.83
CA ASP A 66 -10.25 12.70 -9.99
C ASP A 66 -11.32 11.67 -9.58
N GLU A 67 -11.80 10.87 -10.54
CA GLU A 67 -12.73 9.77 -10.30
C GLU A 67 -12.14 8.77 -9.30
N LEU A 68 -10.89 8.37 -9.53
CA LEU A 68 -10.18 7.42 -8.70
C LEU A 68 -9.99 7.93 -7.28
N ASN A 69 -9.54 9.18 -7.10
CA ASN A 69 -9.40 9.82 -5.80
C ASN A 69 -10.74 9.94 -5.06
N ARG A 70 -11.83 10.22 -5.79
CA ARG A 70 -13.19 10.23 -5.24
C ARG A 70 -13.56 8.88 -4.64
N LEU A 71 -13.35 7.80 -5.40
CA LEU A 71 -13.68 6.43 -5.00
C LEU A 71 -12.79 5.96 -3.84
N LEU A 72 -11.48 6.20 -3.91
CA LEU A 72 -10.54 5.89 -2.83
C LEU A 72 -10.95 6.56 -1.51
N LYS A 73 -11.32 7.84 -1.57
CA LYS A 73 -11.83 8.58 -0.41
C LYS A 73 -13.16 8.00 0.11
N LYS A 74 -14.09 7.65 -0.78
CA LYS A 74 -15.38 7.05 -0.41
C LYS A 74 -15.23 5.76 0.40
N TYR A 75 -14.25 4.92 0.04
CA TYR A 75 -14.00 3.64 0.70
C TYR A 75 -12.85 3.66 1.71
N ASN A 76 -12.32 4.84 2.04
CA ASN A 76 -11.20 5.02 2.98
C ASN A 76 -9.98 4.12 2.66
N LEU A 77 -9.64 4.03 1.38
CA LEU A 77 -8.51 3.23 0.88
C LEU A 77 -7.33 4.14 0.53
N THR A 78 -6.12 3.75 0.95
CA THR A 78 -4.88 4.41 0.53
C THR A 78 -4.19 3.64 -0.58
N VAL A 79 -3.56 4.34 -1.53
CA VAL A 79 -2.75 3.69 -2.57
C VAL A 79 -1.30 3.59 -2.14
N THR A 80 -0.75 2.38 -2.14
CA THR A 80 0.66 2.13 -1.81
C THR A 80 1.54 2.06 -3.06
N SER A 81 1.01 1.47 -4.12
CA SER A 81 1.72 1.17 -5.36
C SER A 81 0.76 1.10 -6.55
N ALA A 82 1.31 1.05 -7.76
CA ALA A 82 0.58 0.65 -8.95
C ALA A 82 1.44 -0.30 -9.78
N HIS A 83 0.79 -1.33 -10.32
CA HIS A 83 1.34 -2.14 -11.38
C HIS A 83 1.16 -1.40 -12.71
N VAL A 84 2.26 -0.91 -13.28
CA VAL A 84 2.27 -0.23 -14.58
C VAL A 84 2.87 -1.14 -15.64
N GLN A 85 2.22 -1.25 -16.80
CA GLN A 85 2.73 -2.03 -17.92
C GLN A 85 3.99 -1.41 -18.52
N LEU A 86 4.94 -2.24 -18.93
CA LEU A 86 6.21 -1.78 -19.56
C LEU A 86 5.97 -0.90 -20.80
N GLU A 87 4.93 -1.20 -21.57
CA GLU A 87 4.59 -0.42 -22.77
C GLU A 87 4.20 1.02 -22.44
N ALA A 88 3.42 1.23 -21.38
CA ALA A 88 3.07 2.57 -20.89
C ALA A 88 4.32 3.32 -20.41
N LEU A 89 5.24 2.64 -19.75
CA LEU A 89 6.53 3.23 -19.34
C LEU A 89 7.42 3.60 -20.54
N ARG A 90 7.32 2.89 -21.67
CA ARG A 90 8.13 3.17 -22.86
C ARG A 90 7.54 4.27 -23.74
N ARG A 91 6.21 4.31 -23.87
CA ARG A 91 5.52 5.21 -24.81
C ARG A 91 4.84 6.41 -24.18
N GLN A 92 4.55 6.35 -22.88
CA GLN A 92 3.66 7.29 -22.17
C GLN A 92 4.19 7.59 -20.76
N LEU A 93 5.52 7.68 -20.62
CA LEU A 93 6.16 7.88 -19.33
C LEU A 93 5.70 9.19 -18.63
N PRO A 94 5.63 10.35 -19.31
CA PRO A 94 5.19 11.59 -18.67
C PRO A 94 3.76 11.51 -18.14
N GLU A 95 2.83 10.95 -18.91
CA GLU A 95 1.42 10.79 -18.56
C GLU A 95 1.28 9.81 -17.39
N THR A 96 2.02 8.70 -17.43
CA THR A 96 2.08 7.72 -16.35
C THR A 96 2.54 8.37 -15.04
N ILE A 97 3.63 9.15 -15.08
CA ILE A 97 4.14 9.86 -13.91
C ILE A 97 3.11 10.88 -13.40
N ALA A 98 2.49 11.65 -14.29
CA ALA A 98 1.49 12.65 -13.92
C ALA A 98 0.30 12.01 -13.20
N PHE A 99 -0.24 10.91 -13.74
CA PHE A 99 -1.33 10.17 -13.13
C PHE A 99 -0.94 9.63 -11.74
N ASN A 100 0.21 8.95 -11.64
CA ASN A 100 0.66 8.36 -10.38
C ASN A 100 0.89 9.43 -9.28
N ARG A 101 1.37 10.63 -9.68
CA ARG A 101 1.50 11.77 -8.77
C ARG A 101 0.14 12.30 -8.31
N ALA A 102 -0.85 12.37 -9.20
CA ALA A 102 -2.18 12.87 -8.90
C ALA A 102 -2.96 11.96 -7.93
N VAL A 103 -2.66 10.65 -7.92
CA VAL A 103 -3.30 9.64 -7.05
C VAL A 103 -2.47 9.36 -5.79
N VAL A 104 -1.41 10.16 -5.54
CA VAL A 104 -0.53 10.09 -4.35
C VAL A 104 0.06 8.70 -4.13
N ILE A 105 0.45 8.04 -5.22
CA ILE A 105 1.06 6.72 -5.14
C ILE A 105 2.42 6.85 -4.47
N ARG A 106 2.56 6.22 -3.30
CA ARG A 106 3.81 6.21 -2.54
C ARG A 106 4.74 5.11 -3.05
N VAL A 107 5.13 5.17 -4.32
CA VAL A 107 6.44 4.58 -4.67
C VAL A 107 7.43 5.33 -3.79
N SER A 108 8.19 4.64 -2.94
CA SER A 108 9.21 5.25 -2.08
C SER A 108 9.87 6.37 -2.85
N LYS A 109 9.57 7.64 -2.50
CA LYS A 109 9.95 8.83 -3.29
C LYS A 109 11.43 8.80 -3.66
N LEU A 110 12.21 8.14 -2.82
CA LEU A 110 13.61 7.82 -2.98
C LEU A 110 13.98 7.12 -4.31
N ASN A 111 13.21 6.16 -4.82
CA ASN A 111 13.60 5.40 -6.03
C ASN A 111 13.37 6.20 -7.32
N LEU A 112 12.21 6.84 -7.47
CA LEU A 112 11.94 7.69 -8.65
C LEU A 112 12.84 8.92 -8.69
N GLN A 113 13.10 9.54 -7.54
CA GLN A 113 13.95 10.72 -7.46
C GLN A 113 15.43 10.37 -7.67
N ARG A 114 15.87 9.16 -7.28
CA ARG A 114 17.20 8.64 -7.62
C ARG A 114 17.35 8.35 -9.12
N GLU A 115 16.32 7.81 -9.76
CA GLU A 115 16.37 7.51 -11.20
C GLU A 115 16.39 8.79 -12.05
N LEU A 116 15.55 9.78 -11.70
CA LEU A 116 15.56 11.09 -12.37
C LEU A 116 16.91 11.83 -12.17
N LEU A 117 17.51 11.71 -10.99
CA LEU A 117 18.84 12.26 -10.71
C LEU A 117 19.96 11.51 -11.42
N ARG A 118 19.77 10.23 -11.73
CA ARG A 118 20.72 9.42 -12.48
C ARG A 118 20.69 9.81 -13.96
N GLU A 119 19.50 9.85 -14.58
CA GLU A 119 19.36 10.27 -15.98
C GLU A 119 19.84 11.72 -16.21
N SER A 120 19.54 12.64 -15.29
CA SER A 120 20.04 14.02 -15.38
C SER A 120 21.57 14.12 -15.27
N ARG A 121 22.22 13.12 -14.68
CA ARG A 121 23.67 13.05 -14.55
C ARG A 121 24.30 12.47 -15.82
N GLU A 122 23.70 11.42 -16.36
CA GLU A 122 24.12 10.79 -17.62
C GLU A 122 24.02 11.78 -18.78
N ARG A 123 22.93 12.57 -18.88
CA ARG A 123 22.77 13.66 -19.87
C ARG A 123 23.75 14.83 -19.75
N LYS A 124 24.48 14.97 -18.62
CA LYS A 124 25.52 16.00 -18.43
C LYS A 124 26.93 15.51 -18.76
N LEU A 125 27.08 14.20 -18.98
CA LEU A 125 28.36 13.54 -19.28
C LEU A 125 28.51 13.22 -20.77
N GLU A 126 27.43 13.36 -21.54
CA GLU A 126 27.40 13.40 -23.01
C GLU A 126 27.58 14.84 -23.51
#